data_AF-A0A383DBZ8-F1
#
_entry.id   AF-A0A383DBZ8-F1
#
_cell.length_a   1.000
_cell.length_b   1.000
_cell.length_c   1.000
_cell.angle_alpha   90.00
_cell.angle_beta   90.00
_cell.angle_gamma   90.00
#
_symmetry.space_group_name_H-M   'P 1'
#
loop_
_entity.id
_entity.type
_entity.pdbx_description
1 polymer ?
#
loop_
_entity_poly.entity_id
_entity_poly.type
_entity_poly.pdbx_seq_one_letter_code
_entity_poly.pdbx_strand_id
1 'polypeptide(L)'
;MEDDRLLRERCQSLSETNLVRSLTLERADNSAAFVDEALRELERRATTLDACIDRVELRAGPRSGQTSINSALALVNDEVPRRAVASFTHSLGETLVLQREGWGWVLHFYAEDRYGLSYLIDGTDVARMVVERFLRLQPWREEAG
;
A
#
# COMPACT_ATOMS: atom_id res chain seq x y z
N MET A 1 23.58 20.01 16.69
CA MET A 1 22.64 20.77 17.55
C MET A 1 21.63 21.57 16.75
N GLU A 2 22.04 22.52 15.89
CA GLU A 2 21.09 23.28 15.05
C GLU A 2 20.47 22.40 13.95
N ASP A 3 21.29 21.56 13.29
CA ASP A 3 20.82 20.57 12.32
C ASP A 3 19.84 19.55 12.93
N ASP A 4 20.10 19.08 14.16
CA ASP A 4 19.22 18.12 14.84
C ASP A 4 17.88 18.73 15.26
N ARG A 5 17.83 20.07 15.43
CA ARG A 5 16.59 20.79 15.73
C ARG A 5 15.78 20.98 14.45
N LEU A 6 16.43 21.43 13.36
CA LEU A 6 15.81 21.60 12.06
C LEU A 6 15.23 20.28 11.52
N LEU A 7 15.96 19.17 11.71
CA LEU A 7 15.50 17.84 11.33
C LEU A 7 14.23 17.44 12.09
N ARG A 8 14.21 17.67 13.41
CA ARG A 8 13.04 17.44 14.27
C ARG A 8 11.82 18.23 13.84
N GLU A 9 11.99 19.53 13.65
CA GLU A 9 10.92 20.43 13.19
C GLU A 9 10.37 19.99 11.83
N ARG A 10 11.26 19.57 10.91
CA ARG A 10 10.85 19.01 9.62
C ARG A 10 9.99 17.77 9.79
N CYS A 11 10.42 16.76 10.54
CA CYS A 11 9.64 15.53 10.75
C CYS A 11 8.29 15.80 11.43
N GLN A 12 8.25 16.69 12.44
CA GLN A 12 7.02 17.08 13.12
C GLN A 12 6.01 17.77 12.19
N SER A 13 6.49 18.55 11.22
CA SER A 13 5.63 19.24 10.25
C SER A 13 4.99 18.30 9.21
N LEU A 14 5.54 17.10 9.01
CA LEU A 14 5.03 16.16 8.02
C LEU A 14 3.75 15.46 8.51
N SER A 15 2.80 15.27 7.59
CA SER A 15 1.66 14.39 7.81
C SER A 15 2.12 12.93 7.98
N GLU A 16 1.27 12.10 8.58
CA GLU A 16 1.55 10.66 8.69
C GLU A 16 1.79 10.01 7.31
N THR A 17 0.98 10.36 6.30
CA THR A 17 1.14 9.90 4.92
C THR A 17 2.51 10.28 4.34
N ASN A 18 2.99 11.51 4.58
CA ASN A 18 4.29 11.93 4.09
C ASN A 18 5.43 11.24 4.83
N LEU A 19 5.30 10.99 6.15
CA LEU A 19 6.27 10.18 6.89
C LEU A 19 6.35 8.75 6.31
N VAL A 20 5.21 8.11 6.05
CA VAL A 20 5.16 6.77 5.46
C VAL A 20 5.81 6.76 4.07
N ARG A 21 5.49 7.74 3.21
CA ARG A 21 6.07 7.87 1.87
C ARG A 21 7.59 8.01 1.93
N SER A 22 8.09 8.89 2.78
CA SER A 22 9.53 9.12 2.93
C SER A 22 10.27 7.92 3.55
N LEU A 23 9.60 7.12 4.38
CA LEU A 23 10.15 5.92 4.99
C LEU A 23 10.06 4.67 4.10
N THR A 24 9.28 4.70 3.02
CA THR A 24 9.08 3.57 2.10
C THR A 24 9.55 3.90 0.68
N LEU A 25 8.71 4.55 -0.13
CA LEU A 25 8.96 4.79 -1.55
C LEU A 25 10.19 5.67 -1.80
N GLU A 26 10.44 6.66 -0.95
CA GLU A 26 11.56 7.61 -1.10
C GLU A 26 12.71 7.28 -0.12
N ARG A 27 12.70 6.08 0.47
CA ARG A 27 13.66 5.71 1.52
C ARG A 27 15.12 5.84 1.06
N ALA A 28 15.38 5.56 -0.21
CA ALA A 28 16.71 5.64 -0.81
C ALA A 28 17.22 7.09 -0.96
N ASP A 29 16.31 8.06 -1.06
CA ASP A 29 16.65 9.48 -1.22
C ASP A 29 16.86 10.18 0.14
N ASN A 30 16.53 9.50 1.23
CA ASN A 30 16.58 10.05 2.58
C ASN A 30 17.83 9.62 3.35
N SER A 31 18.42 10.58 4.07
CA SER A 31 19.56 10.30 4.95
C SER A 31 19.16 9.40 6.12
N ALA A 32 20.12 8.65 6.67
CA ALA A 32 19.88 7.79 7.83
C ALA A 32 19.36 8.59 9.04
N ALA A 33 19.92 9.78 9.28
CA ALA A 33 19.47 10.66 10.37
C ALA A 33 18.00 11.06 10.23
N PHE A 34 17.55 11.39 9.00
CA PHE A 34 16.15 11.72 8.74
C PHE A 34 15.23 10.52 9.01
N VAL A 35 15.64 9.33 8.60
CA VAL A 35 14.85 8.11 8.78
C VAL A 35 14.67 7.79 10.26
N ASP A 36 15.74 7.88 11.04
CA ASP A 36 15.68 7.64 12.47
C ASP A 36 14.76 8.65 13.18
N GLU A 37 14.82 9.93 12.79
CA GLU A 37 13.95 10.95 13.37
C GLU A 37 12.49 10.81 12.91
N ALA A 38 12.24 10.43 11.66
CA ALA A 38 10.90 10.15 11.15
C ALA A 38 10.26 8.95 11.86
N LEU A 39 11.02 7.89 12.15
CA LEU A 39 10.54 6.76 12.94
C LEU A 39 10.21 7.17 14.38
N ARG A 40 11.09 7.94 15.03
CA ARG A 40 10.82 8.50 16.37
C ARG A 40 9.59 9.39 16.39
N GLU A 41 9.35 10.14 15.32
CA GLU A 41 8.16 10.98 15.21
C GLU A 41 6.88 10.14 15.11
N LEU A 42 6.89 9.00 14.40
CA LEU A 42 5.77 8.06 14.43
C LEU A 42 5.55 7.50 15.85
N GLU A 43 6.61 7.13 16.55
CA GLU A 43 6.53 6.66 17.94
C GLU A 43 5.94 7.72 18.87
N ARG A 44 6.35 9.00 18.73
CA ARG A 44 5.77 10.13 19.48
C ARG A 44 4.28 10.31 19.20
N ARG A 45 3.83 9.98 17.98
CA ARG A 45 2.41 9.96 17.59
C ARG A 45 1.69 8.68 18.02
N ALA A 46 2.34 7.82 18.82
CA ALA A 46 1.82 6.55 19.30
C ALA A 46 1.42 5.58 18.16
N THR A 47 2.16 5.60 17.04
CA THR A 47 1.98 4.67 15.92
C THR A 47 3.32 4.08 15.48
N THR A 48 3.28 3.10 14.59
CA THR A 48 4.46 2.51 13.95
C THR A 48 4.31 2.57 12.43
N LEU A 49 5.42 2.44 11.70
CA LEU A 49 5.37 2.39 10.23
C LEU A 49 4.47 1.24 9.75
N ASP A 50 4.61 0.04 10.34
CA ASP A 50 3.79 -1.12 10.01
C ASP A 50 2.30 -0.89 10.28
N ALA A 51 1.96 -0.24 11.41
CA ALA A 51 0.56 0.07 11.74
C ALA A 51 -0.05 1.12 10.80
N CYS A 52 0.77 1.99 10.20
CA CYS A 52 0.32 2.92 9.17
C CYS A 52 0.14 2.22 7.82
N ILE A 53 1.05 1.30 7.46
CA ILE A 53 0.99 0.52 6.22
C ILE A 53 -0.18 -0.46 6.24
N ASP A 54 -0.49 -1.07 7.40
CA ASP A 54 -1.57 -2.05 7.57
C ASP A 54 -2.99 -1.45 7.48
N ARG A 55 -3.12 -0.19 7.01
CA ARG A 55 -4.41 0.49 6.82
C ARG A 55 -4.80 0.45 5.34
N VAL A 56 -5.69 -0.47 5.00
CA VAL A 56 -6.18 -0.68 3.63
C VAL A 56 -7.62 -0.24 3.53
N GLU A 57 -7.96 0.63 2.57
CA GLU A 57 -9.35 0.84 2.18
C GLU A 57 -9.75 -0.22 1.15
N LEU A 58 -10.76 -1.01 1.49
CA LEU A 58 -11.27 -2.11 0.67
C LEU A 58 -12.67 -1.77 0.18
N ARG A 59 -12.97 -2.09 -1.08
CA ARG A 59 -14.35 -2.18 -1.60
C ARG A 59 -14.53 -3.46 -2.41
N ALA A 60 -15.42 -4.34 -1.99
CA ALA A 60 -15.71 -5.62 -2.64
C ALA A 60 -17.18 -5.98 -2.45
N GLY A 61 -18.00 -5.79 -3.50
CA GLY A 61 -19.45 -5.95 -3.41
C GLY A 61 -20.04 -5.08 -2.28
N PRO A 62 -20.79 -5.65 -1.31
CA PRO A 62 -21.36 -4.89 -0.19
C PRO A 62 -20.33 -4.55 0.90
N ARG A 63 -19.11 -5.10 0.85
CA ARG A 63 -18.07 -4.83 1.84
C ARG A 63 -17.31 -3.57 1.43
N SER A 64 -17.35 -2.55 2.27
CA SER A 64 -16.55 -1.33 2.09
C SER A 64 -16.03 -0.82 3.43
N GLY A 65 -14.78 -0.36 3.46
CA GLY A 65 -14.22 0.29 4.64
C GLY A 65 -12.75 -0.03 4.84
N GLN A 66 -12.22 0.44 5.97
CA GLN A 66 -10.83 0.22 6.34
C GLN A 66 -10.64 -1.17 6.96
N THR A 67 -9.55 -1.84 6.60
CA THR A 67 -9.19 -3.18 7.08
C THR A 67 -7.67 -3.37 7.11
N SER A 68 -7.20 -4.50 7.66
CA SER A 68 -5.79 -4.90 7.64
C SER A 68 -5.39 -5.52 6.30
N ILE A 69 -4.09 -5.55 6.01
CA ILE A 69 -3.55 -6.22 4.82
C ILE A 69 -3.94 -7.69 4.82
N ASN A 70 -3.81 -8.38 5.97
CA ASN A 70 -4.16 -9.79 6.08
C ASN A 70 -5.65 -10.05 5.78
N SER A 71 -6.54 -9.19 6.28
CA SER A 71 -7.98 -9.30 6.03
C SER A 71 -8.34 -8.97 4.57
N ALA A 72 -7.67 -7.99 3.96
CA ALA A 72 -7.81 -7.69 2.54
C ALA A 72 -7.36 -8.87 1.66
N LEU A 73 -6.19 -9.44 1.94
CA LEU A 73 -5.62 -10.56 1.18
C LEU A 73 -6.46 -11.84 1.28
N ALA A 74 -7.17 -12.06 2.40
CA ALA A 74 -8.09 -13.19 2.54
C ALA A 74 -9.20 -13.22 1.47
N LEU A 75 -9.47 -12.08 0.81
CA LEU A 75 -10.44 -11.97 -0.28
C LEU A 75 -9.87 -12.33 -1.66
N VAL A 76 -8.57 -12.54 -1.77
CA VAL A 76 -7.92 -13.02 -3.00
C VAL A 76 -7.70 -14.52 -2.84
N ASN A 77 -8.68 -15.31 -3.30
CA ASN A 77 -8.69 -16.76 -3.22
C ASN A 77 -9.44 -17.38 -4.42
N ASP A 78 -9.32 -18.69 -4.62
CA ASP A 78 -9.93 -19.39 -5.77
C ASP A 78 -11.46 -19.52 -5.70
N GLU A 79 -12.06 -19.29 -4.53
CA GLU A 79 -13.51 -19.36 -4.32
C GLU A 79 -14.22 -18.08 -4.78
N VAL A 80 -13.47 -17.03 -5.14
CA VAL A 80 -14.03 -15.77 -5.63
C VAL A 80 -14.82 -16.01 -6.92
N PRO A 81 -16.10 -15.57 -6.97
CA PRO A 81 -16.91 -15.73 -8.18
C PRO A 81 -16.33 -15.03 -9.40
N ARG A 82 -16.54 -15.59 -10.59
CA ARG A 82 -16.20 -14.91 -11.85
C ARG A 82 -16.90 -13.57 -11.94
N ARG A 83 -16.20 -12.58 -12.51
CA ARG A 83 -16.61 -11.17 -12.65
C ARG A 83 -16.78 -10.43 -11.32
N ALA A 84 -16.42 -11.04 -10.19
CA ALA A 84 -16.29 -10.31 -8.95
C ALA A 84 -15.13 -9.31 -9.08
N VAL A 85 -15.35 -8.11 -8.54
CA VAL A 85 -14.39 -7.01 -8.55
C VAL A 85 -14.16 -6.57 -7.12
N ALA A 86 -12.90 -6.34 -6.77
CA ALA A 86 -12.49 -5.75 -5.50
C ALA A 86 -11.46 -4.65 -5.74
N SER A 87 -11.59 -3.53 -5.04
CA SER A 87 -10.58 -2.47 -5.01
C SER A 87 -9.86 -2.45 -3.66
N PHE A 88 -8.55 -2.32 -3.72
CA PHE A 88 -7.62 -2.28 -2.60
C PHE A 88 -6.82 -0.98 -2.69
N THR A 89 -7.02 -0.08 -1.74
CA THR A 89 -6.33 1.20 -1.68
C THR A 89 -5.38 1.18 -0.49
N HIS A 90 -4.08 1.33 -0.74
CA HIS A 90 -3.08 1.32 0.32
C HIS A 90 -3.02 2.68 1.04
N SER A 91 -2.27 2.76 2.14
CA SER A 91 -2.19 3.94 3.02
C SER A 91 -1.72 5.25 2.36
N LEU A 92 -1.07 5.20 1.20
CA LEU A 92 -0.70 6.39 0.41
C LEU A 92 -1.72 6.80 -0.67
N GLY A 93 -2.89 6.14 -0.74
CA GLY A 93 -4.02 6.54 -1.59
C GLY A 93 -4.06 5.97 -3.02
N GLU A 94 -3.03 5.26 -3.49
CA GLU A 94 -3.11 4.53 -4.76
C GLU A 94 -3.96 3.25 -4.61
N THR A 95 -4.55 2.82 -5.72
CA THR A 95 -5.54 1.73 -5.73
C THR A 95 -5.19 0.66 -6.75
N LEU A 96 -5.32 -0.60 -6.35
CA LEU A 96 -5.41 -1.75 -7.22
C LEU A 96 -6.84 -2.25 -7.29
N VAL A 97 -7.35 -2.45 -8.50
CA VAL A 97 -8.63 -3.12 -8.75
C VAL A 97 -8.34 -4.50 -9.32
N LEU A 98 -8.85 -5.53 -8.64
CA LEU A 98 -8.71 -6.92 -9.02
C LEU A 98 -10.06 -7.46 -9.49
N GLN A 99 -10.09 -8.04 -10.69
CA GLN A 99 -11.27 -8.65 -11.28
C GLN A 99 -11.00 -10.13 -11.56
N ARG A 100 -11.88 -11.00 -11.07
CA ARG A 100 -11.77 -12.44 -11.32
C ARG A 100 -12.29 -12.78 -12.72
N GLU A 101 -11.44 -13.36 -13.54
CA GLU A 101 -11.79 -13.84 -14.89
C GLU A 101 -11.84 -15.36 -14.98
N GLY A 102 -12.37 -15.87 -16.09
CA GLY A 102 -12.51 -17.32 -16.32
C GLY A 102 -11.19 -18.09 -16.33
N TRP A 103 -10.08 -17.43 -16.68
CA TRP A 103 -8.74 -18.01 -16.80
C TRP A 103 -7.78 -17.55 -15.69
N GLY A 104 -8.09 -16.49 -14.95
CA GLY A 104 -7.14 -15.88 -14.00
C GLY A 104 -7.69 -14.61 -13.38
N TRP A 105 -6.82 -13.62 -13.21
CA TRP A 105 -7.15 -12.31 -12.64
C TRP A 105 -6.74 -11.20 -13.60
N VAL A 106 -7.54 -10.14 -13.63
CA VAL A 106 -7.17 -8.88 -14.26
C VAL A 106 -6.94 -7.87 -13.15
N LEU A 107 -5.82 -7.17 -13.24
CA LEU A 107 -5.39 -6.19 -12.25
C LEU A 107 -5.27 -4.83 -12.92
N HIS A 108 -5.95 -3.82 -12.39
CA HIS A 108 -5.87 -2.45 -12.86
C HIS A 108 -5.26 -1.57 -11.77
N PHE A 109 -4.27 -0.75 -12.13
CA PHE A 109 -3.62 0.18 -11.23
C PHE A 109 -4.07 1.61 -11.46
N TYR A 110 -4.38 2.30 -10.36
CA TYR A 110 -4.76 3.71 -10.32
C TYR A 110 -3.86 4.44 -9.33
N ALA A 111 -3.09 5.40 -9.83
CA ALA A 111 -2.39 6.37 -8.99
C ALA A 111 -3.32 7.57 -8.80
N GLU A 112 -3.89 7.71 -7.60
CA GLU A 112 -4.98 8.65 -7.36
C GLU A 112 -6.15 8.38 -8.33
N ASP A 113 -6.67 9.39 -9.03
CA ASP A 113 -7.73 9.25 -10.03
C ASP A 113 -7.21 8.92 -11.44
N ARG A 114 -5.91 8.65 -11.60
CA ARG A 114 -5.30 8.39 -12.90
C ARG A 114 -5.09 6.91 -13.12
N TYR A 115 -5.75 6.38 -14.15
CA TYR A 115 -5.48 5.04 -14.65
C TYR A 115 -4.02 4.95 -15.12
N GLY A 116 -3.30 3.96 -14.60
CA GLY A 116 -1.93 3.66 -14.98
C GLY A 116 -1.88 2.49 -15.96
N LEU A 117 -1.86 1.27 -15.43
CA LEU A 117 -1.56 0.05 -16.17
C LEU A 117 -2.56 -1.07 -15.83
N SER A 118 -2.64 -2.05 -16.73
CA SER A 118 -3.37 -3.29 -16.49
C SER A 118 -2.48 -4.50 -16.73
N TYR A 119 -2.68 -5.53 -15.91
CA TYR A 119 -1.94 -6.78 -15.95
C TYR A 119 -2.89 -7.96 -16.01
N LEU A 120 -2.47 -9.01 -16.70
CA LEU A 120 -3.15 -10.29 -16.77
C LEU A 120 -2.36 -11.27 -15.91
N ILE A 121 -2.97 -11.71 -14.80
CA ILE A 121 -2.29 -12.54 -13.82
C ILE A 121 -2.86 -13.95 -13.88
N ASP A 122 -1.98 -14.91 -14.17
CA ASP A 122 -2.32 -16.32 -14.15
C ASP A 122 -2.16 -16.87 -12.71
N GLY A 123 -3.26 -17.37 -12.16
CA GLY A 123 -3.29 -17.96 -10.82
C GLY A 123 -3.50 -16.98 -9.67
N THR A 124 -4.12 -17.51 -8.62
CA THR A 124 -4.49 -16.77 -7.40
C THR A 124 -3.29 -16.45 -6.52
N ASP A 125 -2.28 -17.31 -6.48
CA ASP A 125 -1.08 -17.09 -5.66
C ASP A 125 -0.29 -15.86 -6.12
N VAL A 126 -0.11 -15.71 -7.44
CA VAL A 126 0.55 -14.54 -8.01
C VAL A 126 -0.28 -13.27 -7.75
N ALA A 127 -1.60 -13.33 -7.95
CA ALA A 127 -2.48 -12.20 -7.68
C ALA A 127 -2.41 -11.77 -6.20
N ARG A 128 -2.42 -12.73 -5.28
CA ARG A 128 -2.29 -12.47 -3.84
C ARG A 128 -0.93 -11.85 -3.50
N MET A 129 0.15 -12.39 -4.05
CA MET A 129 1.50 -11.84 -3.86
C MET A 129 1.62 -10.40 -4.36
N VAL A 130 1.10 -10.12 -5.56
CA VAL A 130 1.13 -8.77 -6.15
C VAL A 130 0.34 -7.78 -5.29
N VAL A 131 -0.88 -8.15 -4.86
CA VAL A 131 -1.69 -7.31 -3.96
C VAL A 131 -0.96 -7.11 -2.62
N GLU A 132 -0.33 -8.14 -2.07
CA GLU A 132 0.41 -8.01 -0.81
C GLU A 132 1.57 -7.01 -0.94
N ARG A 133 2.43 -7.18 -1.95
CA ARG A 133 3.56 -6.28 -2.19
C ARG A 133 3.10 -4.86 -2.42
N PHE A 134 2.05 -4.66 -3.21
CA PHE A 134 1.44 -3.36 -3.42
C PHE A 134 0.98 -2.72 -2.11
N LEU A 135 0.20 -3.44 -1.30
CA LEU A 135 -0.31 -2.93 -0.03
C LEU A 135 0.81 -2.64 0.98
N ARG A 136 1.92 -3.39 0.90
CA ARG A 136 3.13 -3.17 1.70
C ARG A 136 4.05 -2.07 1.16
N LEU A 137 3.66 -1.35 0.10
CA LEU A 137 4.48 -0.31 -0.55
C LEU A 137 5.83 -0.84 -1.07
N GLN A 138 5.84 -2.09 -1.54
CA GLN A 138 7.00 -2.77 -2.10
C GLN A 138 6.92 -2.84 -3.64
N PRO A 139 8.06 -3.01 -4.33
CA PRO A 139 8.04 -3.28 -5.77
C PRO A 139 7.21 -4.53 -6.11
N TRP A 140 6.24 -4.37 -7.01
CA TRP A 140 5.27 -5.42 -7.38
C TRP A 140 5.08 -5.57 -8.90
N ARG A 141 5.42 -4.56 -9.71
CA ARG A 141 5.08 -4.53 -11.14
C ARG A 141 5.75 -5.64 -11.95
N GLU A 142 7.01 -5.96 -11.66
CA GLU A 142 7.74 -7.04 -12.34
C GLU A 142 7.07 -8.42 -12.13
N GLU A 143 6.45 -8.62 -10.98
CA GLU A 143 5.75 -9.86 -10.64
C GLU A 143 4.36 -9.94 -11.29
N ALA A 144 3.80 -8.80 -11.72
CA ALA A 144 2.49 -8.72 -12.36
C ALA A 144 2.54 -8.97 -13.88
N GLY A 145 3.72 -8.82 -14.52
CA GLY A 145 3.93 -9.10 -15.95
C GLY A 145 4.61 -7.99 -16.74
#